data_AF-A0A178BCE6-F1
#
_entry.id   AF-A0A178BCE6-F1
#
_cell.length_a   1.000
_cell.length_b   1.000
_cell.length_c   1.000
_cell.angle_alpha   90.00
_cell.angle_beta   90.00
_cell.angle_gamma   90.00
#
_symmetry.space_group_name_H-M   'P 1'
#
loop_
_entity.id
_entity.type
_entity.pdbx_description
1 polymer ?
#
loop_
_entity_poly.entity_id
_entity_poly.type
_entity_poly.pdbx_seq_one_letter_code
_entity_poly.pdbx_strand_id
1 'polypeptide(L)'
;MPIPRLPRPTLRRLCLCTFVTVLFAAIAVLVFATFSIALPLRRAYYVERDYEKQLASASLDPKAGISQSVRPLVDDVGQLFFWQESAERPGSYDVPLGLNHDGTAKDVGASTEAWIYLAGTAADSKSQPGAYTHKWKNPECGDPGYLCDTHLDAFRSIRKRWPKSIWYGPNGLTARTKLHWVDCDVSPMLCDPFWGLAGGNLLVHMTTSADCDYSMIPTGSCPVTWRWIGLPIYHPPWTRQIRVPLDRGGSTVVPAFPSAEEQMWNIMAYPGALDALKYSYNESETSETEWNSMCTVTPQRDAPPVVLGGQAPLQMWGMFRSFVDNPWDQPEWPYELEIKCYVERYVDMLLGWWDDAADLVEPRSCVGIAEAREQKRMEDEEFWDEWRAREDEKYRVKYDKMMEETFADIERWQARQNQTADGKGRGPRR
;
A
#
# COMPACT_ATOMS: atom_id res chain seq x y z
N MET A 1 -38.33 15.53 45.00
CA MET A 1 -39.13 16.19 43.94
C MET A 1 -39.69 15.10 43.03
N PRO A 2 -41.01 15.02 42.83
CA PRO A 2 -41.60 14.03 41.92
C PRO A 2 -41.27 14.38 40.46
N ILE A 3 -40.76 13.41 39.70
CA ILE A 3 -40.50 13.57 38.27
C ILE A 3 -41.86 13.71 37.55
N PRO A 4 -42.09 14.79 36.78
CA PRO A 4 -43.34 14.97 36.06
C PRO A 4 -43.51 13.85 35.03
N ARG A 5 -44.63 13.11 35.12
CA ARG A 5 -44.97 12.05 34.16
C ARG A 5 -45.52 12.70 32.88
N LEU A 6 -44.82 12.54 31.77
CA LEU A 6 -45.30 12.93 30.45
C LEU A 6 -46.61 12.19 30.10
N PRO A 7 -47.58 12.85 29.43
CA PRO A 7 -48.79 12.19 28.96
C PRO A 7 -48.47 10.99 28.07
N ARG A 8 -49.13 9.84 28.30
CA ARG A 8 -49.01 8.65 27.43
C ARG A 8 -49.11 8.93 25.91
N PRO A 9 -49.99 9.81 25.40
CA PRO A 9 -50.04 10.10 23.96
C PRO A 9 -48.82 10.87 23.46
N THR A 10 -48.20 11.74 24.27
CA THR A 10 -46.99 12.46 23.85
C THR A 10 -45.79 11.51 23.80
N LEU A 11 -45.68 10.58 24.74
CA LEU A 11 -44.64 9.54 24.71
C LEU A 11 -44.73 8.65 23.45
N ARG A 12 -45.94 8.19 23.09
CA ARG A 12 -46.14 7.38 21.87
C ARG A 12 -45.75 8.13 20.59
N ARG A 13 -46.10 9.42 20.49
CA ARG A 13 -45.71 10.26 19.36
C ARG A 13 -44.21 10.46 19.30
N LEU A 14 -43.56 10.71 20.43
CA LEU A 14 -42.10 10.83 20.49
C LEU A 14 -41.42 9.53 20.06
N CYS A 15 -41.85 8.37 20.56
CA CYS A 15 -41.30 7.07 20.14
C CYS A 15 -41.49 6.80 18.65
N LEU A 16 -42.65 7.13 18.08
CA LEU A 16 -42.92 6.98 16.66
C LEU A 16 -42.02 7.92 15.84
N CYS A 17 -41.91 9.20 16.23
CA CYS A 17 -41.03 10.15 15.57
C CYS A 17 -39.57 9.68 15.62
N THR A 18 -39.08 9.22 16.78
CA THR A 18 -37.71 8.71 16.90
C THR A 18 -37.48 7.47 16.05
N PHE A 19 -38.44 6.55 16.00
CA PHE A 19 -38.34 5.36 15.16
C PHE A 19 -38.28 5.74 13.67
N VAL A 20 -39.16 6.64 13.23
CA VAL A 20 -39.19 7.14 11.86
C VAL A 20 -37.89 7.86 11.51
N THR A 21 -37.35 8.71 12.40
CA THR A 21 -36.07 9.38 12.15
C THR A 21 -34.89 8.41 12.07
N VAL A 22 -34.85 7.39 12.93
CA VAL A 22 -33.79 6.36 12.88
C VAL A 22 -33.90 5.55 11.60
N LEU A 23 -35.11 5.21 11.17
CA LEU A 23 -35.34 4.51 9.91
C LEU A 23 -34.88 5.34 8.70
N PHE A 24 -35.23 6.63 8.64
CA PHE A 24 -34.76 7.52 7.56
C PHE A 24 -33.24 7.69 7.58
N ALA A 25 -32.64 7.83 8.76
CA ALA A 25 -31.19 7.90 8.88
C ALA A 25 -30.52 6.60 8.39
N ALA A 26 -31.05 5.43 8.76
CA ALA A 26 -30.55 4.14 8.29
C ALA A 26 -30.66 3.99 6.76
N ILE A 27 -31.78 4.41 6.17
CA ILE A 27 -31.96 4.42 4.71
C ILE A 27 -30.96 5.37 4.05
N ALA A 28 -30.77 6.58 4.58
CA ALA A 28 -29.82 7.54 4.04
C ALA A 28 -28.38 7.01 4.08
N VAL A 29 -27.98 6.37 5.18
CA VAL A 29 -26.68 5.71 5.31
C VAL A 29 -26.55 4.57 4.31
N LEU A 30 -27.58 3.73 4.12
CA LEU A 30 -27.55 2.64 3.16
C LEU A 30 -27.46 3.14 1.72
N VAL A 31 -28.20 4.19 1.37
CA VAL A 31 -28.11 4.84 0.05
C VAL A 31 -26.70 5.41 -0.15
N PHE A 32 -26.16 6.14 0.82
CA PHE A 32 -24.80 6.67 0.75
C PHE A 32 -23.76 5.55 0.58
N ALA A 33 -23.81 4.50 1.41
CA ALA A 33 -22.90 3.37 1.32
C ALA A 33 -23.01 2.65 -0.04
N THR A 34 -24.21 2.53 -0.59
CA THR A 34 -24.41 1.87 -1.88
C THR A 34 -23.87 2.72 -3.04
N PHE A 35 -24.26 4.00 -3.10
CA PHE A 35 -23.98 4.85 -4.26
C PHE A 35 -22.65 5.60 -4.20
N SER A 36 -22.17 5.93 -3.00
CA SER A 36 -20.92 6.67 -2.82
C SER A 36 -19.71 5.77 -2.53
N ILE A 37 -19.93 4.51 -2.14
CA ILE A 37 -18.85 3.58 -1.78
C ILE A 37 -18.90 2.31 -2.63
N ALA A 38 -19.97 1.50 -2.50
CA ALA A 38 -20.00 0.17 -3.10
C ALA A 38 -20.03 0.19 -4.63
N LEU A 39 -20.85 1.06 -5.24
CA LEU A 39 -20.92 1.19 -6.70
C LEU A 39 -19.61 1.73 -7.31
N PRO A 40 -19.00 2.82 -6.82
CA PRO A 40 -17.69 3.28 -7.29
C PRO A 40 -16.61 2.21 -7.17
N LEU A 41 -16.50 1.56 -6.00
CA LEU A 41 -15.55 0.46 -5.75
C LEU A 41 -15.74 -0.67 -6.76
N ARG A 42 -17.00 -1.06 -7.01
CA ARG A 42 -17.33 -2.09 -7.98
C ARG A 42 -16.97 -1.69 -9.41
N ARG A 43 -17.37 -0.50 -9.86
CA ARG A 43 -17.06 -0.03 -11.22
C ARG A 43 -15.56 0.02 -11.44
N ALA A 44 -14.84 0.55 -10.47
CA ALA A 44 -13.39 0.60 -10.50
C ALA A 44 -12.77 -0.81 -10.57
N TYR A 45 -13.29 -1.77 -9.79
CA TYR A 45 -12.87 -3.17 -9.83
C TYR A 45 -12.97 -3.72 -11.26
N TYR A 46 -14.09 -3.50 -11.92
CA TYR A 46 -14.31 -4.01 -13.27
C TYR A 46 -13.45 -3.34 -14.33
N VAL A 47 -13.24 -2.03 -14.22
CA VAL A 47 -12.36 -1.28 -15.12
C VAL A 47 -10.94 -1.84 -15.06
N GLU A 48 -10.39 -1.99 -13.85
CA GLU A 48 -9.04 -2.50 -13.67
C GLU A 48 -8.94 -3.97 -14.12
N ARG A 49 -9.94 -4.80 -13.79
CA ARG A 49 -10.00 -6.19 -14.24
C ARG A 49 -10.05 -6.35 -15.75
N ASP A 50 -10.90 -5.59 -16.43
CA ASP A 50 -11.00 -5.67 -17.88
C ASP A 50 -9.69 -5.24 -18.54
N TYR A 51 -9.02 -4.24 -17.96
CA TYR A 51 -7.68 -3.85 -18.40
C TYR A 51 -6.64 -4.95 -18.18
N GLU A 52 -6.57 -5.54 -16.98
CA GLU A 52 -5.65 -6.64 -16.67
C GLU A 52 -5.84 -7.82 -17.64
N LYS A 53 -7.10 -8.25 -17.87
CA LYS A 53 -7.44 -9.31 -18.82
C LYS A 53 -6.98 -8.96 -20.24
N GLN A 54 -7.25 -7.74 -20.68
CA GLN A 54 -6.82 -7.27 -22.02
C GLN A 54 -5.29 -7.26 -22.15
N LEU A 55 -4.58 -6.82 -21.11
CA LEU A 55 -3.12 -6.86 -21.06
C LEU A 55 -2.57 -8.30 -21.07
N ALA A 56 -3.27 -9.24 -20.42
CA ALA A 56 -2.96 -10.68 -20.45
C ALA A 56 -3.08 -11.27 -21.85
N SER A 57 -4.19 -10.98 -22.51
CA SER A 57 -4.46 -11.48 -23.86
C SER A 57 -3.46 -10.92 -24.87
N ALA A 58 -3.03 -9.67 -24.69
CA ALA A 58 -2.06 -9.00 -25.54
C ALA A 58 -0.65 -9.60 -25.44
N SER A 59 -0.25 -10.13 -24.29
CA SER A 59 1.10 -10.70 -24.11
C SER A 59 1.25 -12.10 -24.72
N LEU A 60 0.15 -12.84 -24.88
CA LEU A 60 0.17 -14.24 -25.33
C LEU A 60 0.20 -14.41 -26.86
N ASP A 61 -0.28 -13.44 -27.63
CA ASP A 61 -0.29 -13.53 -29.10
C ASP A 61 0.47 -12.37 -29.77
N PRO A 62 1.81 -12.47 -29.92
CA PRO A 62 2.59 -11.47 -30.64
C PRO A 62 2.30 -11.42 -32.16
N LYS A 63 1.49 -12.35 -32.69
CA LYS A 63 1.13 -12.46 -34.12
C LYS A 63 -0.34 -12.14 -34.42
N ALA A 64 -1.19 -11.95 -33.42
CA ALA A 64 -2.53 -11.39 -33.57
C ALA A 64 -2.40 -9.97 -34.13
N GLY A 65 -2.46 -9.84 -35.46
CA GLY A 65 -2.14 -8.61 -36.15
C GLY A 65 -3.02 -7.45 -35.68
N ILE A 66 -2.39 -6.42 -35.10
CA ILE A 66 -2.74 -4.97 -35.03
C ILE A 66 -4.17 -4.58 -34.57
N SER A 67 -5.13 -5.49 -34.44
CA SER A 67 -6.46 -5.19 -33.92
C SER A 67 -6.38 -5.01 -32.41
N GLN A 68 -6.15 -3.76 -32.00
CA GLN A 68 -6.53 -3.19 -30.70
C GLN A 68 -6.04 -3.90 -29.43
N SER A 69 -4.89 -4.59 -29.45
CA SER A 69 -4.30 -5.12 -28.21
C SER A 69 -3.89 -3.96 -27.29
N VAL A 70 -4.44 -3.90 -26.08
CA VAL A 70 -4.02 -2.96 -25.04
C VAL A 70 -2.54 -3.15 -24.75
N ARG A 71 -1.75 -2.07 -24.85
CA ARG A 71 -0.33 -2.06 -24.50
C ARG A 71 -0.15 -1.35 -23.16
N PRO A 72 0.84 -1.75 -22.33
CA PRO A 72 1.15 -1.00 -21.14
C PRO A 72 1.51 0.45 -21.52
N LEU A 73 0.95 1.43 -20.80
CA LEU A 73 1.15 2.85 -21.14
C LEU A 73 2.62 3.28 -20.96
N VAL A 74 3.34 2.64 -20.05
CA VAL A 74 4.77 2.80 -19.81
C VAL A 74 5.43 1.44 -19.88
N ASP A 75 6.25 1.20 -20.91
CA ASP A 75 6.97 -0.08 -21.04
C ASP A 75 7.93 -0.29 -19.85
N ASP A 76 8.28 -1.54 -19.55
CA ASP A 76 9.17 -2.02 -18.46
C ASP A 76 8.95 -1.44 -17.04
N VAL A 77 7.87 -0.70 -16.78
CA VAL A 77 7.49 -0.29 -15.42
C VAL A 77 6.23 -1.04 -15.06
N GLY A 78 6.28 -1.79 -13.95
CA GLY A 78 5.10 -2.45 -13.43
C GLY A 78 4.04 -1.42 -13.06
N GLN A 79 2.87 -1.51 -13.69
CA GLN A 79 1.68 -0.81 -13.24
C GLN A 79 1.27 -1.39 -11.89
N LEU A 80 0.99 -0.54 -10.91
CA LEU A 80 0.39 -1.00 -9.67
C LEU A 80 -1.12 -1.12 -9.85
N PHE A 81 -1.63 -2.23 -9.35
CA PHE A 81 -3.04 -2.58 -9.37
C PHE A 81 -3.56 -2.54 -7.95
N PHE A 82 -4.78 -2.04 -7.78
CA PHE A 82 -5.45 -2.06 -6.50
C PHE A 82 -5.88 -3.48 -6.13
N TRP A 83 -6.27 -4.30 -7.11
CA TRP A 83 -6.70 -5.68 -6.91
C TRP A 83 -5.72 -6.70 -7.50
N GLN A 84 -5.78 -7.95 -7.02
CA GLN A 84 -4.98 -9.06 -7.54
C GLN A 84 -5.81 -9.95 -8.46
N GLU A 85 -5.48 -10.08 -9.75
CA GLU A 85 -6.26 -10.90 -10.72
C GLU A 85 -6.19 -12.39 -10.46
N SER A 86 -4.98 -12.87 -10.20
CA SER A 86 -4.68 -14.28 -10.03
C SER A 86 -3.43 -14.45 -9.17
N ALA A 87 -3.23 -15.66 -8.64
CA ALA A 87 -2.00 -16.02 -7.96
C ALA A 87 -0.76 -15.92 -8.87
N GLU A 88 -0.94 -15.98 -10.18
CA GLU A 88 0.14 -16.01 -11.17
C GLU A 88 0.68 -14.61 -11.56
N ARG A 89 -0.04 -13.54 -11.22
CA ARG A 89 0.36 -12.17 -11.51
C ARG A 89 0.97 -11.49 -10.29
N PRO A 90 1.86 -10.48 -10.49
CA PRO A 90 2.27 -9.63 -9.38
C PRO A 90 1.00 -9.14 -8.68
N GLY A 91 0.90 -9.42 -7.39
CA GLY A 91 -0.32 -9.19 -6.62
C GLY A 91 -0.75 -7.72 -6.59
N SER A 92 -1.79 -7.42 -5.82
CA SER A 92 -2.17 -6.03 -5.53
C SER A 92 -0.97 -5.22 -5.06
N TYR A 93 -1.02 -3.89 -5.17
CA TYR A 93 0.10 -2.97 -4.98
C TYR A 93 0.96 -3.23 -3.74
N ASP A 94 0.40 -3.81 -2.67
CA ASP A 94 1.13 -4.24 -1.48
C ASP A 94 2.23 -5.27 -1.78
N VAL A 95 2.05 -6.20 -2.71
CA VAL A 95 3.06 -7.22 -3.06
C VAL A 95 4.31 -6.61 -3.71
N PRO A 96 4.23 -5.86 -4.84
CA PRO A 96 5.42 -5.26 -5.45
C PRO A 96 6.10 -4.21 -4.55
N LEU A 97 5.32 -3.56 -3.67
CA LEU A 97 5.84 -2.61 -2.69
C LEU A 97 6.36 -3.27 -1.40
N GLY A 98 6.07 -4.56 -1.16
CA GLY A 98 6.52 -5.28 0.03
C GLY A 98 5.79 -4.86 1.31
N LEU A 99 4.50 -4.57 1.22
CA LEU A 99 3.66 -4.08 2.31
C LEU A 99 2.80 -5.20 2.92
N ASN A 100 2.45 -4.99 4.19
CA ASN A 100 1.37 -5.63 4.91
C ASN A 100 0.03 -4.94 4.59
N HIS A 101 -1.08 -5.56 4.95
CA HIS A 101 -2.42 -4.98 4.73
C HIS A 101 -2.68 -3.71 5.56
N ASP A 102 -1.98 -3.54 6.68
CA ASP A 102 -2.04 -2.34 7.54
C ASP A 102 -1.22 -1.16 6.98
N GLY A 103 -0.51 -1.34 5.86
CA GLY A 103 0.35 -0.34 5.24
C GLY A 103 1.76 -0.25 5.83
N THR A 104 2.13 -1.12 6.78
CA THR A 104 3.52 -1.32 7.20
C THR A 104 4.27 -2.16 6.17
N ALA A 105 5.60 -2.22 6.23
CA ALA A 105 6.40 -3.06 5.34
C ALA A 105 6.63 -4.44 5.96
N LYS A 106 6.62 -5.48 5.11
CA LYS A 106 7.10 -6.82 5.47
C LYS A 106 8.61 -6.78 5.68
N ASP A 107 9.14 -7.71 6.48
CA ASP A 107 10.60 -7.87 6.64
C ASP A 107 11.36 -8.01 5.29
N VAL A 108 10.79 -8.75 4.34
CA VAL A 108 11.33 -8.85 2.96
C VAL A 108 11.37 -7.52 2.20
N GLY A 109 10.54 -6.56 2.63
CA GLY A 109 10.45 -5.20 2.12
C GLY A 109 11.24 -4.20 2.95
N ALA A 110 11.96 -4.58 4.00
CA ALA A 110 12.73 -3.67 4.83
C ALA A 110 13.85 -2.96 4.06
N SER A 111 14.14 -1.70 4.41
CA SER A 111 15.16 -0.87 3.74
C SER A 111 14.99 -0.72 2.23
N THR A 112 13.76 -0.87 1.72
CA THR A 112 13.39 -0.61 0.34
C THR A 112 12.90 0.83 0.15
N GLU A 113 13.16 1.34 -1.05
CA GLU A 113 12.69 2.64 -1.50
C GLU A 113 11.90 2.45 -2.80
N ALA A 114 10.81 3.17 -2.97
CA ALA A 114 10.03 3.14 -4.20
C ALA A 114 9.54 4.53 -4.60
N TRP A 115 9.66 4.83 -5.89
CA TRP A 115 9.03 5.98 -6.53
C TRP A 115 7.86 5.52 -7.36
N ILE A 116 6.69 6.10 -7.11
CA ILE A 116 5.43 5.77 -7.77
C ILE A 116 4.93 7.03 -8.45
N TYR A 117 4.83 7.01 -9.78
CA TYR A 117 4.19 8.10 -10.51
C TYR A 117 2.73 7.78 -10.77
N LEU A 118 1.82 8.61 -10.25
CA LEU A 118 0.39 8.52 -10.50
C LEU A 118 0.06 9.44 -11.67
N ALA A 119 -0.34 8.84 -12.78
CA ALA A 119 -0.78 9.52 -13.99
C ALA A 119 -2.28 9.32 -14.17
N GLY A 120 -2.91 10.10 -15.05
CA GLY A 120 -4.34 9.91 -15.38
C GLY A 120 -5.26 10.84 -14.60
N THR A 121 -6.56 10.58 -14.76
CA THR A 121 -7.63 11.52 -14.45
C THR A 121 -8.32 11.15 -13.13
N ALA A 122 -7.79 11.62 -12.00
CA ALA A 122 -8.60 11.64 -10.79
C ALA A 122 -9.71 12.69 -10.99
N ALA A 123 -10.96 12.24 -10.91
CA ALA A 123 -12.13 12.84 -11.55
C ALA A 123 -12.41 14.33 -11.23
N ASP A 124 -12.74 15.07 -12.30
CA ASP A 124 -13.89 15.99 -12.29
C ASP A 124 -14.67 15.77 -13.60
N SER A 125 -15.98 15.51 -13.51
CA SER A 125 -16.79 15.09 -14.65
C SER A 125 -17.11 16.27 -15.57
N LYS A 126 -16.63 16.26 -16.83
CA LYS A 126 -17.23 16.83 -18.07
C LYS A 126 -16.18 17.31 -19.08
N SER A 127 -15.66 16.43 -19.96
CA SER A 127 -15.03 16.88 -21.22
C SER A 127 -14.86 15.78 -22.27
N GLN A 128 -14.57 16.25 -23.49
CA GLN A 128 -14.80 15.55 -24.76
C GLN A 128 -13.61 14.67 -25.23
N PRO A 129 -13.87 13.59 -26.00
CA PRO A 129 -12.96 12.47 -26.24
C PRO A 129 -11.99 12.63 -27.44
N GLY A 130 -11.30 13.75 -27.57
CA GLY A 130 -10.63 14.12 -28.83
C GLY A 130 -9.10 14.09 -28.88
N ALA A 131 -8.39 13.00 -28.52
CA ALA A 131 -6.96 12.83 -28.90
C ALA A 131 -6.27 11.47 -28.58
N TYR A 132 -6.88 10.55 -27.82
CA TYR A 132 -6.11 9.42 -27.23
C TYR A 132 -6.26 8.09 -27.97
N THR A 133 -5.14 7.36 -28.10
CA THR A 133 -5.04 6.05 -28.79
C THR A 133 -5.21 4.85 -27.85
N HIS A 134 -5.31 5.08 -26.55
CA HIS A 134 -5.44 4.04 -25.53
C HIS A 134 -6.88 4.02 -24.99
N LYS A 135 -7.58 2.88 -25.14
CA LYS A 135 -9.02 2.72 -24.80
C LYS A 135 -9.39 3.21 -23.39
N TRP A 136 -8.45 3.10 -22.47
CA TRP A 136 -8.64 3.41 -21.06
C TRP A 136 -8.09 4.77 -20.64
N LYS A 137 -7.43 5.51 -21.54
CA LYS A 137 -6.93 6.84 -21.20
C LYS A 137 -8.03 7.86 -21.43
N ASN A 138 -8.49 8.52 -20.37
CA ASN A 138 -9.49 9.57 -20.46
C ASN A 138 -8.86 10.91 -20.84
N PRO A 139 -9.64 11.81 -21.47
CA PRO A 139 -9.14 13.13 -21.88
C PRO A 139 -9.00 14.13 -20.73
N GLU A 140 -9.55 13.84 -19.56
CA GLU A 140 -9.79 14.80 -18.48
C GLU A 140 -8.72 14.76 -17.39
N CYS A 141 -7.45 15.03 -17.66
CA CYS A 141 -6.54 15.16 -16.52
C CYS A 141 -7.06 16.27 -15.57
N GLY A 142 -6.97 16.04 -14.24
CA GLY A 142 -7.39 17.07 -13.27
C GLY A 142 -6.65 18.39 -13.50
N ASP A 143 -5.45 18.30 -14.09
CA ASP A 143 -4.69 19.40 -14.66
C ASP A 143 -4.89 19.54 -16.18
N PRO A 144 -4.59 20.71 -16.79
CA PRO A 144 -4.51 20.85 -18.23
C PRO A 144 -3.76 19.69 -18.90
N GLY A 145 -4.37 19.02 -19.90
CA GLY A 145 -3.85 17.77 -20.47
C GLY A 145 -2.38 17.80 -20.91
N TYR A 146 -1.88 18.94 -21.37
CA TYR A 146 -0.46 19.11 -21.73
C TYR A 146 0.48 18.91 -20.53
N LEU A 147 0.08 19.26 -19.29
CA LEU A 147 0.90 19.05 -18.10
C LEU A 147 1.05 17.56 -17.81
N CYS A 148 -0.03 16.80 -17.91
CA CYS A 148 -0.02 15.36 -17.64
C CYS A 148 0.76 14.60 -18.70
N ASP A 149 0.61 14.97 -19.97
CA ASP A 149 1.41 14.40 -21.06
C ASP A 149 2.91 14.75 -20.89
N THR A 150 3.25 15.97 -20.48
CA THR A 150 4.64 16.39 -20.27
C THR A 150 5.30 15.64 -19.10
N HIS A 151 4.59 15.43 -17.98
CA HIS A 151 5.12 14.67 -16.83
C HIS A 151 5.16 13.16 -17.09
N LEU A 152 4.20 12.62 -17.85
CA LEU A 152 4.25 11.22 -18.30
C LEU A 152 5.45 10.97 -19.23
N ASP A 153 5.71 11.88 -20.17
CA ASP A 153 6.87 11.78 -21.05
C ASP A 153 8.20 11.98 -20.30
N ALA A 154 8.22 12.88 -19.32
CA ALA A 154 9.32 13.03 -18.38
C ALA A 154 9.59 11.72 -17.61
N PHE A 155 8.55 11.10 -17.03
CA PHE A 155 8.68 9.83 -16.32
C PHE A 155 9.20 8.71 -17.24
N ARG A 156 8.70 8.62 -18.48
CA ARG A 156 9.20 7.68 -19.50
C ARG A 156 10.68 7.93 -19.82
N SER A 157 11.10 9.19 -19.94
CA SER A 157 12.51 9.56 -20.16
C SER A 157 13.39 9.18 -18.98
N ILE A 158 12.95 9.48 -17.76
CA ILE A 158 13.63 9.13 -16.52
C ILE A 158 13.79 7.61 -16.42
N ARG A 159 12.72 6.84 -16.60
CA ARG A 159 12.79 5.38 -16.58
C ARG A 159 13.77 4.81 -17.61
N LYS A 160 13.83 5.34 -18.83
CA LYS A 160 14.80 4.86 -19.84
C LYS A 160 16.26 4.98 -19.37
N ARG A 161 16.57 5.98 -18.55
CA ARG A 161 17.90 6.22 -17.98
C ARG A 161 18.06 5.63 -16.58
N TRP A 162 16.96 5.31 -15.90
CA TRP A 162 16.99 4.73 -14.57
C TRP A 162 17.79 3.44 -14.64
N PRO A 163 18.84 3.30 -13.81
CA PRO A 163 19.75 2.19 -13.96
C PRO A 163 18.99 0.87 -13.76
N LYS A 164 18.87 0.08 -14.83
CA LYS A 164 18.24 -1.26 -14.80
C LYS A 164 19.01 -2.23 -13.87
N SER A 165 20.16 -1.83 -13.32
CA SER A 165 21.18 -2.74 -12.77
C SER A 165 21.82 -2.32 -11.43
N ILE A 166 21.21 -1.46 -10.59
CA ILE A 166 21.67 -1.39 -9.17
C ILE A 166 21.08 -2.60 -8.41
N TRP A 167 21.47 -3.80 -8.84
CA TRP A 167 21.11 -5.05 -8.17
C TRP A 167 22.28 -5.68 -7.41
N TYR A 168 23.53 -5.30 -7.68
CA TYR A 168 24.66 -5.89 -6.96
C TYR A 168 25.83 -4.90 -6.82
N GLY A 169 25.90 -4.27 -5.65
CA GLY A 169 27.15 -3.79 -5.07
C GLY A 169 27.33 -4.47 -3.71
N PRO A 170 28.46 -5.13 -3.42
CA PRO A 170 28.70 -5.83 -2.15
C PRO A 170 28.68 -4.91 -0.91
N ASN A 171 28.54 -3.60 -1.11
CA ASN A 171 28.51 -2.61 -0.05
C ASN A 171 27.12 -2.05 0.26
N GLY A 172 26.02 -2.48 -0.39
CA GLY A 172 24.64 -2.27 0.11
C GLY A 172 24.17 -0.86 0.52
N LEU A 173 24.93 0.20 0.21
CA LEU A 173 24.78 1.54 0.83
C LEU A 173 23.68 2.41 0.21
N THR A 174 23.02 1.95 -0.85
CA THR A 174 21.89 2.64 -1.48
C THR A 174 20.71 1.69 -1.46
N ALA A 175 19.62 2.12 -0.83
CA ALA A 175 18.37 1.39 -0.76
C ALA A 175 17.97 0.91 -2.18
N ARG A 176 17.33 -0.26 -2.27
CA ARG A 176 16.88 -0.80 -3.56
C ARG A 176 15.72 0.05 -4.08
N THR A 177 16.03 1.13 -4.79
CA THR A 177 15.03 2.08 -5.28
C THR A 177 14.30 1.51 -6.49
N LYS A 178 13.01 1.18 -6.30
CA LYS A 178 12.10 0.69 -7.35
C LYS A 178 11.37 1.85 -8.02
N LEU A 179 11.06 1.68 -9.31
CA LEU A 179 10.15 2.57 -10.03
C LEU A 179 8.84 1.84 -10.32
N HIS A 180 7.74 2.52 -10.03
CA HIS A 180 6.39 2.07 -10.27
C HIS A 180 5.56 3.18 -10.89
N TRP A 181 4.45 2.82 -11.51
CA TRP A 181 3.50 3.79 -12.03
C TRP A 181 2.07 3.33 -11.82
N VAL A 182 1.14 4.27 -11.82
CA VAL A 182 -0.29 4.03 -11.70
C VAL A 182 -1.01 4.85 -12.76
N ASP A 183 -1.89 4.20 -13.53
CA ASP A 183 -2.88 4.92 -14.31
C ASP A 183 -4.14 5.08 -13.46
N CYS A 184 -4.50 6.30 -13.10
CA CYS A 184 -5.72 6.57 -12.36
C CYS A 184 -6.98 6.29 -13.20
N ASP A 185 -6.85 6.20 -14.53
CA ASP A 185 -7.99 5.82 -15.37
C ASP A 185 -8.24 4.31 -15.36
N VAL A 186 -7.19 3.52 -15.08
CA VAL A 186 -7.26 2.06 -15.01
C VAL A 186 -7.43 1.58 -13.57
N SER A 187 -6.71 2.18 -12.64
CA SER A 187 -6.69 1.85 -11.22
C SER A 187 -7.28 2.99 -10.37
N PRO A 188 -8.53 3.43 -10.61
CA PRO A 188 -9.06 4.66 -9.99
C PRO A 188 -9.14 4.57 -8.47
N MET A 189 -9.29 3.39 -7.89
CA MET A 189 -9.28 3.21 -6.43
C MET A 189 -7.92 3.50 -5.81
N LEU A 190 -6.82 3.18 -6.50
CA LEU A 190 -5.48 3.49 -6.01
C LEU A 190 -5.19 4.99 -6.06
N CYS A 191 -5.89 5.74 -6.92
CA CYS A 191 -5.82 7.20 -6.98
C CYS A 191 -6.92 7.91 -6.20
N ASP A 192 -7.86 7.17 -5.62
CA ASP A 192 -9.02 7.74 -4.96
C ASP A 192 -8.60 8.46 -3.65
N PRO A 193 -9.13 9.66 -3.36
CA PRO A 193 -8.80 10.40 -2.14
C PRO A 193 -9.30 9.79 -0.83
N PHE A 194 -10.15 8.77 -0.88
CA PHE A 194 -10.64 8.05 0.28
C PHE A 194 -9.96 6.67 0.40
N TRP A 195 -9.66 6.01 -0.72
CA TRP A 195 -9.18 4.63 -0.72
C TRP A 195 -7.71 4.44 -1.07
N GLY A 196 -7.05 5.44 -1.65
CA GLY A 196 -5.73 5.25 -2.25
C GLY A 196 -4.70 6.30 -1.85
N LEU A 197 -3.90 6.68 -2.85
CA LEU A 197 -2.81 7.64 -2.76
C LEU A 197 -3.26 9.08 -3.09
N ALA A 198 -4.56 9.30 -3.35
CA ALA A 198 -5.18 10.59 -3.60
C ALA A 198 -4.55 11.44 -4.73
N GLY A 199 -5.11 11.31 -5.93
CA GLY A 199 -4.88 12.26 -7.03
C GLY A 199 -4.25 11.66 -8.28
N GLY A 200 -4.12 12.51 -9.30
CA GLY A 200 -3.38 12.25 -10.53
C GLY A 200 -2.29 13.31 -10.71
N ASN A 201 -1.32 13.02 -11.58
CA ASN A 201 -0.13 13.85 -11.77
C ASN A 201 0.66 14.09 -10.47
N LEU A 202 0.87 13.00 -9.72
CA LEU A 202 1.50 13.02 -8.41
C LEU A 202 2.72 12.10 -8.41
N LEU A 203 3.80 12.53 -7.76
CA LEU A 203 4.95 11.67 -7.46
C LEU A 203 4.90 11.26 -5.99
N VAL A 204 4.86 9.95 -5.74
CA VAL A 204 4.88 9.38 -4.39
C VAL A 204 6.21 8.71 -4.13
N HIS A 205 6.80 9.02 -2.99
CA HIS A 205 8.02 8.40 -2.48
C HIS A 205 7.69 7.56 -1.26
N MET A 206 8.01 6.27 -1.31
CA MET A 206 7.85 5.33 -0.22
C MET A 206 9.23 4.88 0.25
N THR A 207 9.52 5.03 1.54
CA THR A 207 10.73 4.50 2.19
C THR A 207 10.33 3.61 3.35
N THR A 208 10.93 2.44 3.43
CA THR A 208 10.71 1.49 4.53
C THR A 208 11.91 1.48 5.47
N SER A 209 11.65 1.42 6.78
CA SER A 209 12.71 1.34 7.79
C SER A 209 13.34 -0.05 7.85
N ALA A 210 14.58 -0.13 8.34
CA ALA A 210 15.24 -1.38 8.70
C ALA A 210 14.77 -1.93 10.07
N ASP A 211 14.21 -1.06 10.92
CA ASP A 211 13.82 -1.39 12.29
C ASP A 211 12.42 -2.02 12.30
N CYS A 212 12.35 -3.34 12.10
CA CYS A 212 11.10 -4.09 12.09
C CYS A 212 10.69 -4.56 13.50
N ASP A 213 9.41 -4.46 13.80
CA ASP A 213 8.80 -5.04 15.00
C ASP A 213 8.29 -6.46 14.69
N TYR A 214 8.78 -7.44 15.45
CA TYR A 214 8.40 -8.85 15.34
C TYR A 214 7.46 -9.30 16.47
N SER A 215 6.98 -8.35 17.28
CA SER A 215 6.09 -8.65 18.40
C SER A 215 4.63 -8.89 17.97
N MET A 216 4.25 -8.51 16.75
CA MET A 216 2.93 -8.72 16.16
C MET A 216 3.02 -9.70 14.99
N ILE A 217 2.47 -10.92 15.15
CA ILE A 217 2.19 -11.86 14.04
C ILE A 217 3.51 -12.37 13.36
N PRO A 218 3.55 -13.57 12.74
CA PRO A 218 4.81 -14.16 12.25
C PRO A 218 5.60 -13.36 11.20
N THR A 219 5.00 -12.35 10.57
CA THR A 219 5.65 -11.48 9.59
C THR A 219 6.06 -10.18 10.26
N GLY A 220 7.36 -9.89 10.34
CA GLY A 220 7.84 -8.63 10.91
C GLY A 220 7.24 -7.40 10.20
N SER A 221 6.87 -6.39 10.98
CA SER A 221 6.26 -5.14 10.51
C SER A 221 7.25 -3.99 10.68
N CYS A 222 7.68 -3.40 9.57
CA CYS A 222 8.63 -2.29 9.56
C CYS A 222 7.91 -0.96 9.27
N PRO A 223 8.31 0.15 9.93
CA PRO A 223 7.77 1.46 9.62
C PRO A 223 7.90 1.84 8.14
N VAL A 224 6.89 2.53 7.62
CA VAL A 224 6.86 3.04 6.24
C VAL A 224 6.60 4.53 6.24
N THR A 225 7.44 5.29 5.56
CA THR A 225 7.24 6.72 5.33
C THR A 225 6.83 6.95 3.88
N TRP A 226 5.68 7.57 3.70
CA TRP A 226 5.12 8.02 2.44
C TRP A 226 5.29 9.53 2.32
N ARG A 227 5.71 10.01 1.15
CA ARG A 227 5.75 11.42 0.80
C ARG A 227 5.02 11.61 -0.52
N TRP A 228 4.01 12.46 -0.52
CA TRP A 228 3.25 12.84 -1.71
C TRP A 228 3.80 14.17 -2.22
N ILE A 229 4.03 14.27 -3.53
CA ILE A 229 4.61 15.46 -4.14
C ILE A 229 3.77 15.82 -5.37
N GLY A 230 3.06 16.94 -5.27
CA GLY A 230 2.25 17.48 -6.36
C GLY A 230 3.11 17.95 -7.53
N LEU A 231 2.70 17.62 -8.75
CA LEU A 231 3.33 18.13 -9.97
C LEU A 231 2.36 19.08 -10.70
N PRO A 232 2.84 20.17 -11.31
CA PRO A 232 4.22 20.67 -11.25
C PRO A 232 4.58 21.22 -9.86
N ILE A 233 5.86 21.20 -9.52
CA ILE A 233 6.37 21.77 -8.29
C ILE A 233 6.47 23.29 -8.47
N TYR A 234 5.54 24.03 -7.89
CA TYR A 234 5.54 25.49 -8.02
C TYR A 234 6.70 26.16 -7.26
N HIS A 235 7.14 25.56 -6.14
CA HIS A 235 8.23 26.05 -5.32
C HIS A 235 9.32 24.99 -5.18
N PRO A 236 10.12 24.76 -6.24
CA PRO A 236 11.20 23.80 -6.16
C PRO A 236 12.25 24.28 -5.16
N PRO A 237 12.83 23.38 -4.34
CA PRO A 237 13.92 23.75 -3.44
C PRO A 237 15.22 24.08 -4.18
N TRP A 238 15.25 23.93 -5.51
CA TRP A 238 16.33 24.37 -6.39
C TRP A 238 15.80 25.35 -7.44
N THR A 239 16.53 26.44 -7.66
CA THR A 239 16.26 27.36 -8.77
C THR A 239 17.31 27.14 -9.85
N ARG A 240 16.92 26.57 -10.99
CA ARG A 240 17.83 26.44 -12.13
C ARG A 240 18.19 27.83 -12.64
N GLN A 241 19.48 28.07 -12.85
CA GLN A 241 19.98 29.28 -13.46
C GLN A 241 20.41 29.00 -14.90
N ILE A 242 19.87 29.73 -15.87
CA ILE A 242 20.25 29.61 -17.29
C ILE A 242 20.88 30.91 -17.77
N ARG A 243 21.85 30.78 -18.68
CA ARG A 243 22.52 31.92 -19.29
C ARG A 243 21.82 32.28 -20.59
N VAL A 244 21.15 33.43 -20.63
CA VAL A 244 20.45 33.94 -21.82
C VAL A 244 21.33 34.97 -22.52
N PRO A 245 21.62 34.81 -23.83
CA PRO A 245 22.35 35.80 -24.60
C PRO A 245 21.51 37.08 -24.78
N LEU A 246 22.16 38.24 -24.69
CA LEU A 246 21.50 39.54 -24.89
C LEU A 246 21.73 40.04 -26.31
N ASP A 247 20.71 40.66 -26.92
CA ASP A 247 20.74 41.14 -28.32
C ASP A 247 21.89 42.12 -28.62
N ARG A 248 22.40 42.81 -27.60
CA ARG A 248 23.49 43.79 -27.73
C ARG A 248 24.88 43.23 -27.41
N GLY A 249 25.01 41.90 -27.34
CA GLY A 249 26.22 41.22 -26.92
C GLY A 249 26.30 41.04 -25.40
N GLY A 250 26.88 39.92 -24.98
CA GLY A 250 26.91 39.51 -23.57
C GLY A 250 25.79 38.52 -23.24
N SER A 251 25.63 38.26 -21.95
CA SER A 251 24.71 37.25 -21.45
C SER A 251 24.37 37.53 -20.00
N THR A 252 23.12 37.27 -19.61
CA THR A 252 22.69 37.36 -18.21
C THR A 252 22.28 35.98 -17.72
N VAL A 253 22.44 35.74 -16.42
CA VAL A 253 21.98 34.51 -15.77
C VAL A 253 20.62 34.80 -15.15
N VAL A 254 19.59 34.08 -15.60
CA VAL A 254 18.21 34.24 -15.13
C VAL A 254 17.70 32.93 -14.55
N PRO A 255 16.80 32.99 -13.54
CA PRO A 255 16.09 31.80 -13.09
C PRO A 255 15.24 31.26 -14.25
N ALA A 256 15.35 29.96 -14.51
CA ALA A 256 14.45 29.23 -15.39
C ALA A 256 13.62 28.27 -14.57
N PHE A 257 12.34 28.17 -14.93
CA PHE A 257 11.50 27.11 -14.39
C PHE A 257 12.03 25.76 -14.92
N PRO A 258 12.31 24.78 -14.04
CA PRO A 258 12.79 23.48 -14.47
C PRO A 258 11.75 22.78 -15.36
N SER A 259 12.21 22.03 -16.36
CA SER A 259 11.30 21.18 -17.15
C SER A 259 10.66 20.10 -16.27
N ALA A 260 9.56 19.48 -16.70
CA ALA A 260 8.93 18.38 -15.95
C ALA A 260 9.93 17.24 -15.65
N GLU A 261 10.78 16.91 -16.62
CA GLU A 261 11.84 15.91 -16.46
C GLU A 261 12.89 16.34 -15.44
N GLU A 262 13.32 17.60 -15.46
CA GLU A 262 14.25 18.13 -14.46
C GLU A 262 13.63 18.18 -13.06
N GLN A 263 12.34 18.51 -12.97
CA GLN A 263 11.60 18.51 -11.71
C GLN A 263 11.59 17.12 -11.08
N MET A 264 11.08 16.13 -11.82
CA MET A 264 10.99 14.75 -11.34
C MET A 264 12.37 14.16 -11.08
N TRP A 265 13.33 14.33 -12.00
CA TRP A 265 14.67 13.79 -11.83
C TRP A 265 15.37 14.36 -10.61
N ASN A 266 15.25 15.67 -10.35
CA ASN A 266 15.93 16.28 -9.22
C ASN A 266 15.35 15.81 -7.88
N ILE A 267 14.05 15.56 -7.80
CA ILE A 267 13.46 14.93 -6.60
C ILE A 267 13.98 13.50 -6.46
N MET A 268 13.88 12.70 -7.52
CA MET A 268 14.12 11.25 -7.46
C MET A 268 15.60 10.90 -7.29
N ALA A 269 16.52 11.72 -7.81
CA ALA A 269 17.95 11.43 -7.82
C ALA A 269 18.72 12.04 -6.65
N TYR A 270 18.18 13.07 -5.99
CA TYR A 270 18.88 13.80 -4.93
C TYR A 270 18.11 13.71 -3.60
N PRO A 271 18.55 12.89 -2.64
CA PRO A 271 17.87 12.74 -1.36
C PRO A 271 17.62 14.07 -0.62
N GLY A 272 18.58 15.00 -0.66
CA GLY A 272 18.45 16.32 -0.02
C GLY A 272 17.39 17.24 -0.66
N ALA A 273 16.89 16.91 -1.84
CA ALA A 273 15.76 17.61 -2.44
C ALA A 273 14.47 17.39 -1.64
N LEU A 274 14.28 16.19 -1.08
CA LEU A 274 13.11 15.85 -0.28
C LEU A 274 13.08 16.60 1.05
N ASP A 275 14.25 16.77 1.68
CA ASP A 275 14.39 17.49 2.95
C ASP A 275 14.13 18.99 2.81
N ALA A 276 14.36 19.53 1.61
CA ALA A 276 14.14 20.93 1.29
C ALA A 276 12.73 21.21 0.74
N LEU A 277 11.94 20.19 0.41
CA LEU A 277 10.53 20.35 0.11
C LEU A 277 9.78 20.76 1.37
N LYS A 278 8.94 21.78 1.22
CA LYS A 278 7.98 22.13 2.25
C LYS A 278 6.77 21.20 2.16
N TYR A 279 6.31 20.73 3.32
CA TYR A 279 5.17 19.85 3.47
C TYR A 279 4.12 20.53 4.34
N SER A 280 2.85 20.38 3.98
CA SER A 280 1.73 20.85 4.79
C SER A 280 1.57 19.94 6.02
N TYR A 281 2.31 20.24 7.09
CA TYR A 281 2.21 19.52 8.36
C TYR A 281 1.32 20.32 9.32
N ASN A 282 -0.01 20.28 9.12
CA ASN A 282 -1.00 20.76 10.11
C ASN A 282 -0.93 22.24 10.55
N GLU A 283 -0.52 23.20 9.71
CA GLU A 283 -0.61 24.63 10.08
C GLU A 283 -1.72 25.37 9.34
N SER A 284 -2.55 26.04 10.15
CA SER A 284 -3.75 26.81 9.82
C SER A 284 -3.50 28.13 9.07
N GLU A 285 -2.45 28.22 8.25
CA GLU A 285 -2.12 29.45 7.52
C GLU A 285 -2.31 29.27 6.01
N THR A 286 -3.49 29.73 5.55
CA THR A 286 -3.74 30.38 4.25
C THR A 286 -3.14 29.72 2.98
N SER A 287 -3.92 28.78 2.45
CA SER A 287 -4.54 28.80 1.11
C SER A 287 -3.76 28.62 -0.20
N GLU A 288 -2.42 28.60 -0.29
CA GLU A 288 -1.80 28.45 -1.65
C GLU A 288 -0.58 27.50 -1.75
N THR A 289 -0.16 26.87 -0.66
CA THR A 289 0.98 25.93 -0.61
C THR A 289 0.62 24.83 0.41
N GLU A 290 0.62 23.52 0.15
CA GLU A 290 1.31 22.66 -0.79
C GLU A 290 0.49 21.35 -0.93
N TRP A 291 0.44 20.75 -2.12
CA TRP A 291 0.01 19.35 -2.31
C TRP A 291 0.99 18.33 -1.69
N ASN A 292 2.08 18.81 -1.09
CA ASN A 292 3.10 17.98 -0.50
C ASN A 292 2.69 17.59 0.92
N SER A 293 2.59 16.28 1.15
CA SER A 293 2.32 15.73 2.48
C SER A 293 3.30 14.61 2.81
N MET A 294 3.49 14.33 4.10
CA MET A 294 4.32 13.23 4.57
C MET A 294 3.59 12.51 5.69
N CYS A 295 3.61 11.17 5.65
CA CYS A 295 2.99 10.31 6.64
C CYS A 295 3.93 9.16 6.94
N THR A 296 4.18 8.91 8.22
CA THR A 296 4.92 7.72 8.67
C THR A 296 3.97 6.79 9.39
N VAL A 297 3.83 5.58 8.87
CA VAL A 297 3.08 4.49 9.47
C VAL A 297 4.06 3.66 10.30
N THR A 298 3.87 3.64 11.62
CA THR A 298 4.67 2.84 12.56
C THR A 298 3.82 1.74 13.17
N PRO A 299 4.37 0.53 13.37
CA PRO A 299 3.67 -0.52 14.12
C PRO A 299 3.39 -0.04 15.55
N GLN A 300 2.17 -0.22 16.05
CA GLN A 300 1.78 0.14 17.43
C GLN A 300 1.44 -1.08 18.26
N ARG A 301 2.33 -1.44 19.20
CA ARG A 301 2.17 -2.59 20.10
C ARG A 301 0.81 -2.54 20.82
N ASP A 302 0.01 -3.59 20.66
CA ASP A 302 -1.30 -3.80 21.31
C ASP A 302 -2.41 -2.79 20.94
N ALA A 303 -2.19 -1.94 19.94
CA ALA A 303 -3.25 -1.07 19.43
C ALA A 303 -3.84 -1.69 18.15
N PRO A 304 -5.17 -1.75 17.99
CA PRO A 304 -5.72 -1.90 16.64
C PRO A 304 -5.13 -0.76 15.81
N PRO A 305 -4.80 -0.94 14.53
CA PRO A 305 -4.14 0.08 13.72
C PRO A 305 -4.87 1.42 13.86
N VAL A 306 -4.40 2.32 14.74
CA VAL A 306 -5.09 3.56 15.15
C VAL A 306 -4.98 4.52 13.96
N VAL A 307 -6.01 4.74 13.13
CA VAL A 307 -7.33 5.38 13.32
C VAL A 307 -7.20 6.81 13.88
N LEU A 308 -7.21 7.80 12.98
CA LEU A 308 -7.34 9.25 13.22
C LEU A 308 -6.03 10.01 13.44
N GLY A 309 -5.24 10.16 12.37
CA GLY A 309 -4.14 11.12 12.41
C GLY A 309 -3.35 11.20 11.11
N GLY A 310 -3.93 11.73 10.04
CA GLY A 310 -3.16 12.09 8.86
C GLY A 310 -4.02 12.24 7.60
N GLN A 311 -3.65 13.18 6.75
CA GLN A 311 -4.27 13.49 5.46
C GLN A 311 -4.07 12.37 4.40
N ALA A 312 -3.82 11.11 4.81
CA ALA A 312 -3.46 10.02 3.92
C ALA A 312 -4.58 8.94 3.85
N PRO A 313 -5.22 8.72 2.68
CA PRO A 313 -6.32 7.77 2.52
C PRO A 313 -5.91 6.31 2.66
N LEU A 314 -4.62 6.02 2.49
CA LEU A 314 -4.03 4.69 2.71
C LEU A 314 -4.37 4.08 4.08
N GLN A 315 -4.56 4.91 5.12
CA GLN A 315 -4.91 4.42 6.46
C GLN A 315 -6.35 3.88 6.53
N MET A 316 -7.31 4.58 5.93
CA MET A 316 -8.71 4.13 5.89
C MET A 316 -8.84 2.85 5.07
N TRP A 317 -8.05 2.74 4.00
CA TRP A 317 -8.00 1.53 3.21
C TRP A 317 -7.30 0.37 3.91
N GLY A 318 -6.14 0.58 4.53
CA GLY A 318 -5.47 -0.46 5.30
C GLY A 318 -6.37 -1.03 6.40
N MET A 319 -7.17 -0.15 7.04
CA MET A 319 -8.19 -0.55 8.00
C MET A 319 -9.37 -1.28 7.35
N PHE A 320 -9.85 -0.81 6.20
CA PHE A 320 -10.91 -1.49 5.48
C PHE A 320 -10.47 -2.88 5.04
N ARG A 321 -9.26 -3.04 4.49
CA ARG A 321 -8.70 -4.36 4.17
C ARG A 321 -8.48 -5.20 5.40
N SER A 322 -7.91 -4.65 6.47
CA SER A 322 -7.77 -5.41 7.71
C SER A 322 -9.14 -5.88 8.21
N PHE A 323 -10.20 -5.09 8.04
CA PHE A 323 -11.55 -5.47 8.45
C PHE A 323 -12.27 -6.41 7.47
N VAL A 324 -12.12 -6.21 6.16
CA VAL A 324 -12.87 -6.94 5.12
C VAL A 324 -12.11 -8.17 4.65
N ASP A 325 -10.79 -8.06 4.50
CA ASP A 325 -9.94 -9.17 4.11
C ASP A 325 -9.61 -10.06 5.32
N ASN A 326 -9.43 -9.48 6.51
CA ASN A 326 -9.07 -10.24 7.72
C ASN A 326 -9.78 -9.77 9.02
N PRO A 327 -11.13 -9.80 9.09
CA PRO A 327 -11.90 -9.22 10.20
C PRO A 327 -11.51 -9.69 11.61
N TRP A 328 -10.87 -10.86 11.72
CA TRP A 328 -10.49 -11.46 12.98
C TRP A 328 -8.99 -11.43 13.27
N ASP A 329 -8.22 -10.74 12.42
CA ASP A 329 -6.75 -10.65 12.50
C ASP A 329 -6.09 -12.03 12.66
N GLN A 330 -6.68 -13.03 11.99
CA GLN A 330 -6.23 -14.40 12.00
C GLN A 330 -5.62 -14.72 10.63
N PRO A 331 -4.69 -15.69 10.51
CA PRO A 331 -4.30 -16.17 9.19
C PRO A 331 -5.58 -16.59 8.44
N GLU A 332 -5.92 -15.86 7.38
CA GLU A 332 -7.13 -16.05 6.57
C GLU A 332 -7.36 -17.55 6.33
N TRP A 333 -8.44 -18.09 6.89
CA TRP A 333 -8.69 -19.53 6.82
C TRP A 333 -8.92 -19.92 5.35
N PRO A 334 -8.43 -21.09 4.89
CA PRO A 334 -8.62 -21.50 3.49
C PRO A 334 -10.11 -21.50 3.05
N TYR A 335 -11.03 -21.75 3.98
CA TYR A 335 -12.48 -21.68 3.75
C TYR A 335 -13.04 -20.26 3.62
N GLU A 336 -12.42 -19.27 4.26
CA GLU A 336 -12.86 -17.86 4.17
C GLU A 336 -12.69 -17.33 2.76
N LEU A 337 -11.63 -17.72 2.05
CA LEU A 337 -11.41 -17.35 0.64
C LEU A 337 -12.58 -17.75 -0.27
N GLU A 338 -13.10 -18.96 -0.05
CA GLU A 338 -14.22 -19.50 -0.82
C GLU A 338 -15.53 -18.77 -0.49
N ILE A 339 -15.86 -18.60 0.80
CA ILE A 339 -17.04 -17.87 1.24
C ILE A 339 -17.00 -16.42 0.75
N LYS A 340 -15.85 -15.76 0.89
CA LYS A 340 -15.63 -14.39 0.45
C LYS A 340 -15.87 -14.25 -1.05
N CYS A 341 -15.32 -15.13 -1.88
CA CYS A 341 -15.59 -15.05 -3.32
C CYS A 341 -17.07 -15.21 -3.66
N TYR A 342 -17.77 -16.15 -3.02
CA TYR A 342 -19.21 -16.31 -3.27
C TYR A 342 -20.00 -15.07 -2.83
N VAL A 343 -19.72 -14.54 -1.64
CA VAL A 343 -20.39 -13.33 -1.14
C VAL A 343 -20.11 -12.14 -2.06
N GLU A 344 -18.86 -11.90 -2.42
CA GLU A 344 -18.46 -10.83 -3.35
C GLU A 344 -19.13 -11.00 -4.72
N ARG A 345 -19.18 -12.23 -5.25
CA ARG A 345 -19.86 -12.54 -6.51
C ARG A 345 -21.36 -12.24 -6.43
N TYR A 346 -22.02 -12.59 -5.32
CA TYR A 346 -23.45 -12.26 -5.13
C TYR A 346 -23.68 -10.76 -5.01
N VAL A 347 -22.83 -10.05 -4.27
CA VAL A 347 -22.88 -8.59 -4.16
C VAL A 347 -22.67 -7.95 -5.53
N ASP A 348 -21.73 -8.44 -6.33
CA ASP A 348 -21.47 -7.95 -7.67
C ASP A 348 -22.64 -8.17 -8.63
N MET A 349 -23.33 -9.33 -8.54
CA MET A 349 -24.56 -9.57 -9.30
C MET A 349 -25.68 -8.62 -8.87
N LEU A 350 -25.87 -8.42 -7.55
CA LEU A 350 -26.89 -7.55 -7.00
C LEU A 350 -26.66 -6.09 -7.41
N LEU A 351 -25.43 -5.60 -7.26
CA LEU A 351 -25.05 -4.25 -7.65
C LEU A 351 -25.09 -4.09 -9.18
N GLY A 352 -24.82 -5.14 -9.95
CA GLY A 352 -24.93 -5.13 -11.41
C GLY A 352 -26.34 -4.92 -11.91
N TRP A 353 -27.29 -5.52 -11.22
CA TRP A 353 -28.70 -5.26 -11.47
C TRP A 353 -29.09 -3.79 -11.18
N TRP A 354 -28.48 -3.15 -10.18
CA TRP A 354 -28.73 -1.74 -9.86
C TRP A 354 -28.07 -0.75 -10.83
N ASP A 355 -26.94 -1.12 -11.42
CA ASP A 355 -26.08 -0.21 -12.20
C ASP A 355 -26.47 -0.14 -13.69
N ASP A 356 -27.42 -0.96 -14.15
CA ASP A 356 -27.83 -1.12 -15.56
C ASP A 356 -26.66 -1.41 -16.54
N ALA A 357 -25.51 -1.79 -16.00
CA ALA A 357 -24.27 -2.08 -16.72
C ALA A 357 -24.03 -3.59 -16.82
N ALA A 358 -25.10 -4.40 -16.84
CA ALA A 358 -25.04 -5.86 -16.80
C ALA A 358 -24.16 -6.45 -17.93
N ASP A 359 -24.15 -5.79 -19.09
CA ASP A 359 -23.41 -6.23 -20.29
C ASP A 359 -21.90 -5.99 -20.19
N LEU A 360 -21.46 -5.09 -19.30
CA LEU A 360 -20.06 -4.68 -19.16
C LEU A 360 -19.35 -5.41 -18.01
N VAL A 361 -20.09 -6.18 -17.21
CA VAL A 361 -19.63 -6.62 -15.91
C VAL A 361 -19.91 -8.11 -15.71
N GLU A 362 -18.91 -8.95 -16.00
CA GLU A 362 -18.93 -10.37 -15.64
C GLU A 362 -18.75 -10.53 -14.13
N PRO A 363 -19.63 -11.24 -13.40
CA PRO A 363 -19.42 -11.52 -11.98
C PRO A 363 -18.06 -12.18 -11.75
N ARG A 364 -17.42 -11.87 -10.61
CA ARG A 364 -16.15 -12.50 -10.22
C ARG A 364 -16.20 -14.01 -10.41
N SER A 365 -15.17 -14.52 -11.07
CA SER A 365 -14.97 -15.96 -11.20
C SER A 365 -14.36 -16.50 -9.92
N CYS A 366 -14.99 -17.52 -9.34
CA CYS A 366 -14.39 -18.29 -8.24
C CYS A 366 -13.57 -19.49 -8.77
N VAL A 367 -13.26 -19.53 -10.07
CA VAL A 367 -12.36 -20.53 -10.67
C VAL A 367 -10.93 -20.25 -10.18
N GLY A 368 -10.18 -21.29 -9.80
CA GLY A 368 -8.84 -21.13 -9.24
C GLY A 368 -8.81 -21.04 -7.71
N ILE A 369 -9.97 -20.87 -7.06
CA ILE A 369 -10.01 -20.70 -5.59
C ILE A 369 -9.77 -22.02 -4.87
N ALA A 370 -10.21 -23.15 -5.42
CA ALA A 370 -9.91 -24.45 -4.83
C ALA A 370 -8.40 -24.75 -4.88
N GLU A 371 -7.74 -24.38 -5.97
CA GLU A 371 -6.29 -24.49 -6.15
C GLU A 371 -5.54 -23.53 -5.23
N ALA A 372 -5.95 -22.25 -5.15
CA ALA A 372 -5.36 -21.27 -4.25
C ALA A 372 -5.54 -21.67 -2.77
N ARG A 373 -6.70 -22.25 -2.42
CA ARG A 373 -6.98 -22.81 -1.10
C ARG A 373 -6.03 -23.96 -0.77
N GLU A 374 -5.81 -24.86 -1.72
CA GLU A 374 -4.89 -25.99 -1.56
C GLU A 374 -3.44 -25.52 -1.41
N GLN A 375 -3.02 -24.58 -2.26
CA GLN A 375 -1.68 -24.00 -2.21
C GLN A 375 -1.43 -23.30 -0.88
N LYS A 376 -2.37 -22.48 -0.41
CA LYS A 376 -2.27 -21.82 0.90
C LYS A 376 -2.22 -22.83 2.04
N ARG A 377 -2.99 -23.92 1.97
CA ARG A 377 -2.90 -25.01 2.95
C ARG A 377 -1.50 -25.62 2.98
N MET A 378 -0.88 -25.85 1.82
CA MET A 378 0.49 -26.38 1.74
C MET A 378 1.52 -25.38 2.27
N GLU A 379 1.39 -24.09 1.93
CA GLU A 379 2.27 -23.02 2.43
C GLU A 379 2.15 -22.87 3.96
N ASP A 380 0.94 -22.94 4.51
CA ASP A 380 0.71 -22.95 5.96
C ASP A 380 1.34 -24.19 6.61
N GLU A 381 1.15 -25.38 6.03
CA GLU A 381 1.77 -26.63 6.52
C GLU A 381 3.30 -26.52 6.55
N GLU A 382 3.92 -26.02 5.47
CA GLU A 382 5.38 -25.80 5.37
C GLU A 382 5.86 -24.76 6.39
N PHE A 383 5.16 -23.63 6.52
CA PHE A 383 5.46 -22.61 7.52
C PHE A 383 5.42 -23.17 8.95
N TRP A 384 4.38 -23.94 9.29
CA TRP A 384 4.24 -24.54 10.61
C TRP A 384 5.29 -25.62 10.88
N ASP A 385 5.75 -26.33 9.86
CA ASP A 385 6.86 -27.27 9.96
C ASP A 385 8.19 -26.52 10.23
N GLU A 386 8.48 -25.46 9.48
CA GLU A 386 9.68 -24.63 9.70
C GLU A 386 9.67 -23.95 11.07
N TRP A 387 8.53 -23.43 11.49
CA TRP A 387 8.38 -22.79 12.80
C TRP A 387 8.59 -23.79 13.93
N ARG A 388 8.01 -24.99 13.82
CA ARG A 388 8.22 -26.08 14.79
C ARG A 388 9.70 -26.49 14.85
N ALA A 389 10.36 -26.62 13.70
CA ALA A 389 11.79 -26.93 13.65
C ALA A 389 12.65 -25.86 14.34
N ARG A 390 12.31 -24.57 14.16
CA ARG A 390 13.00 -23.45 14.84
C ARG A 390 12.79 -23.45 16.36
N GLU A 391 11.56 -23.68 16.82
CA GLU A 391 11.30 -23.78 18.27
C GLU A 391 11.95 -25.03 18.86
N ASP A 392 11.89 -26.19 18.20
CA ASP A 392 12.56 -27.41 18.64
C ASP A 392 14.08 -27.21 18.77
N GLU A 393 14.72 -26.52 17.82
CA GLU A 393 16.13 -26.16 17.89
C GLU A 393 16.42 -25.26 19.11
N LYS A 394 15.58 -24.26 19.35
CA LYS A 394 15.70 -23.33 20.48
C LYS A 394 15.51 -24.05 21.82
N TYR A 395 14.56 -24.99 21.91
CA TYR A 395 14.39 -25.85 23.08
C TYR A 395 15.57 -26.78 23.29
N ARG A 396 16.12 -27.37 22.22
CA ARG A 396 17.31 -28.22 22.28
C ARG A 396 18.52 -27.45 22.81
N VAL A 397 18.83 -26.29 22.24
CA VAL A 397 19.95 -25.43 22.71
C VAL A 397 19.76 -25.03 24.18
N LYS A 398 18.54 -24.69 24.59
CA LYS A 398 18.23 -24.36 25.99
C LYS A 398 18.41 -25.57 26.93
N TYR A 399 17.98 -26.75 26.49
CA TYR A 399 18.11 -27.99 27.27
C TYR A 399 19.58 -28.41 27.40
N ASP A 400 20.35 -28.37 26.32
CA ASP A 400 21.79 -28.68 26.32
C ASP A 400 22.55 -27.76 27.29
N LYS A 401 22.28 -26.44 27.23
CA LYS A 401 22.87 -25.48 28.17
C LYS A 401 22.53 -25.79 29.64
N MET A 402 21.26 -26.12 29.91
CA MET A 402 20.82 -26.49 31.27
C MET A 402 21.50 -27.78 31.74
N MET A 403 21.68 -28.76 30.85
CA MET A 403 22.39 -30.00 31.16
C MET A 403 23.87 -29.74 31.44
N GLU A 404 24.55 -28.93 30.63
CA GLU A 404 25.93 -28.50 30.87
C GLU A 404 26.10 -27.81 32.22
N GLU A 405 25.20 -26.88 32.57
CA GLU A 405 25.20 -26.20 33.86
C GLU A 405 24.99 -27.18 35.02
N THR A 406 24.08 -28.14 34.86
CA THR A 406 23.79 -29.17 35.87
C THR A 406 24.99 -30.10 36.07
N PHE A 407 25.64 -30.53 34.99
CA PHE A 407 26.86 -31.35 35.09
C PHE A 407 27.99 -30.59 35.77
N ALA A 408 28.20 -29.32 35.42
CA ALA A 408 29.20 -28.48 36.07
C ALA A 408 28.93 -28.32 37.58
N ASP A 409 27.67 -28.21 38.00
CA ASP A 409 27.30 -28.13 39.41
C ASP A 409 27.52 -29.45 40.17
N ILE A 410 27.25 -30.59 39.53
CA ILE A 410 27.55 -31.91 40.08
C ILE A 410 29.06 -32.06 40.28
N GLU A 411 29.89 -31.67 39.31
CA GLU A 411 31.35 -31.73 39.41
C GLU A 411 31.88 -30.83 40.53
N ARG A 412 31.38 -29.59 40.64
CA ARG A 412 31.71 -28.68 41.75
C ARG A 412 31.33 -29.29 43.10
N TRP A 413 30.19 -29.96 43.19
CA TRP A 413 29.76 -30.64 44.40
C TRP A 413 30.68 -31.82 44.76
N GLN A 414 31.04 -32.66 43.80
CA GLN A 414 31.96 -33.79 44.02
C GLN A 414 33.35 -33.30 44.44
N ALA A 415 33.88 -32.23 43.82
CA ALA A 415 35.15 -31.64 44.20
C ALA A 415 35.16 -31.14 45.66
N ARG A 416 34.06 -30.54 46.13
CA ARG A 416 33.90 -30.12 47.53
C ARG A 416 33.89 -31.30 48.51
N GLN A 417 33.27 -32.43 48.14
CA GLN A 417 33.28 -33.65 48.97
C GLN A 417 34.69 -34.24 49.09
N ASN A 418 35.45 -34.28 47.99
CA ASN A 418 36.82 -34.81 48.02
C ASN A 418 37.77 -33.95 48.90
N GLN A 419 37.65 -32.62 48.86
CA GLN A 419 38.44 -31.74 49.72
C GLN A 419 38.11 -31.91 51.22
N THR A 420 36.85 -32.19 51.56
CA THR A 420 36.45 -32.43 52.95
C THR A 420 36.88 -33.81 53.47
N ALA A 421 37.04 -34.81 52.58
CA ALA A 421 37.57 -36.11 52.94
C ALA A 421 39.07 -36.07 53.30
N ASP A 422 39.89 -35.35 52.53
CA ASP A 422 41.34 -35.23 52.80
C ASP A 422 41.66 -34.40 54.06
N GLY A 423 40.77 -33.47 54.44
CA GLY A 423 40.92 -32.64 55.65
C GLY A 423 40.77 -33.40 56.98
N LYS A 424 40.19 -34.61 56.99
CA LYS A 424 39.94 -35.38 58.23
C LYS A 424 41.06 -36.37 58.61
N GLY A 425 42.15 -36.45 57.83
CA GLY A 425 43.19 -37.48 57.99
C GLY A 425 44.44 -37.12 58.83
N ARG A 426 44.63 -35.88 59.28
CA ARG A 426 45.80 -35.50 60.10
C ARG A 426 45.38 -34.95 61.46
N GLY A 427 44.85 -35.83 62.31
CA GLY A 427 44.94 -35.61 63.75
C GLY A 427 46.42 -35.63 64.17
N PRO A 428 46.88 -34.72 65.04
CA PRO A 428 48.27 -34.69 65.49
C PRO A 428 48.58 -36.02 66.20
N ARG A 429 49.53 -36.79 65.66
CA ARG A 429 50.16 -37.89 66.40
C ARG A 429 50.81 -37.29 67.63
N ARG A 430 50.30 -37.63 68.81
CA ARG A 430 51.00 -37.47 70.09
C ARG A 430 52.00 -38.60 70.26
#